data_AF-J9PDH8-F1
#
_entry.id   AF-J9PDH8-F1
#
_cell.length_a   1.000
_cell.length_b   1.000
_cell.length_c   1.000
_cell.angle_alpha   90.00
_cell.angle_beta   90.00
_cell.angle_gamma   90.00
#
_symmetry.space_group_name_H-M   'P 1'
#
loop_
_entity.id
_entity.type
_entity.pdbx_description
1 polymer ?
#
loop_
_entity_poly.entity_id
_entity_poly.type
_entity_poly.pdbx_seq_one_letter_code
_entity_poly.pdbx_strand_id
1 'polypeptide(L)'
;MNFHHFSSLLVLVLSCLFATSYAATFVVTNNCQYPVWAAGVPVGGGRRLDRGQVWRLEVPAGTKQARIWGRTNCNFDASGRGKCETGDCNGLLQCKNFGSPPNTLAEFALNQFANKDFFDISLVDGFNVPMDFSPTSNGCSRGIKCAAQINRECPNQLKAPGGCNNPCTVFKTDQYCCNSGRCSPTNFSSFFKKRCPDAYSYPKDDQTSTFTCPAGTNYRVVFCP
;
A
#
# COMPACT_ATOMS: atom_id res chain seq x y z
N MET A 1 40.69 54.59 37.67
CA MET A 1 39.23 54.73 37.84
C MET A 1 38.60 54.72 36.47
N ASN A 2 37.84 53.66 36.15
CA ASN A 2 36.52 53.73 35.54
C ASN A 2 36.04 52.30 35.24
N PHE A 3 35.08 51.89 36.06
CA PHE A 3 34.27 50.68 35.92
C PHE A 3 33.24 50.89 34.82
N HIS A 4 33.09 49.93 33.91
CA HIS A 4 31.87 49.83 33.10
C HIS A 4 31.34 48.38 33.10
N HIS A 5 30.35 48.21 33.98
CA HIS A 5 29.13 47.44 33.87
C HIS A 5 29.08 46.16 33.00
N PHE A 6 28.91 45.05 33.72
CA PHE A 6 28.16 43.86 33.32
C PHE A 6 26.82 44.22 32.67
N SER A 7 26.57 43.70 31.47
CA SER A 7 25.22 43.51 30.93
C SER A 7 25.12 42.08 30.42
N SER A 8 24.63 41.19 31.29
CA SER A 8 24.39 39.78 30.96
C SER A 8 23.11 39.71 30.11
N LEU A 9 23.27 39.53 28.79
CA LEU A 9 22.16 39.29 27.87
C LEU A 9 21.80 37.80 27.95
N LEU A 10 20.77 37.46 28.72
CA LEU A 10 20.21 36.11 28.78
C LEU A 10 19.51 35.81 27.45
N VAL A 11 20.21 35.18 26.51
CA VAL A 11 19.62 34.63 25.28
C VAL A 11 18.83 33.38 25.66
N LEU A 12 17.50 33.50 25.72
CA LEU A 12 16.59 32.36 25.76
C LEU A 12 16.66 31.64 24.41
N VAL A 13 17.56 30.66 24.29
CA VAL A 13 17.56 29.72 23.17
C VAL A 13 16.32 28.84 23.34
N LEU A 14 15.25 29.17 22.61
CA LEU A 14 14.10 28.28 22.46
C LEU A 14 14.58 27.05 21.70
N SER A 15 14.96 26.01 22.43
CA SER A 15 15.24 24.70 21.87
C SER A 15 13.98 24.22 21.16
N CYS A 16 13.88 24.42 19.84
CA CYS A 16 12.97 23.66 19.02
C CYS A 16 13.35 22.19 19.24
N LEU A 17 12.60 21.50 20.09
CA LEU A 17 12.54 20.05 20.08
C LEU A 17 11.94 19.69 18.72
N PHE A 18 12.80 19.56 17.71
CA PHE A 18 12.43 18.88 16.49
C PHE A 18 12.10 17.45 16.92
N ALA A 19 10.82 17.17 17.11
CA ALA A 19 10.35 15.80 17.11
C ALA A 19 10.78 15.24 15.75
N THR A 20 11.84 14.44 15.74
CA THR A 20 12.26 13.69 14.55
C THR A 20 11.11 12.73 14.25
N SER A 21 10.17 13.16 13.41
CA SER A 21 9.15 12.25 12.89
C SER A 21 9.90 11.22 12.05
N TYR A 22 9.99 9.99 12.52
CA TYR A 22 10.64 8.90 11.79
C TYR A 22 9.80 8.56 10.54
N ALA A 23 10.05 9.26 9.44
CA ALA A 23 9.50 8.89 8.15
C ALA A 23 10.00 7.49 7.76
N ALA A 24 9.14 6.70 7.14
CA ALA A 24 9.51 5.41 6.57
C ALA A 24 9.78 5.60 5.07
N THR A 25 10.88 5.03 4.59
CA THR A 25 11.16 4.97 3.15
C THR A 25 10.52 3.71 2.56
N PHE A 26 9.71 3.89 1.52
CA PHE A 26 9.16 2.82 0.69
C PHE A 26 9.88 2.79 -0.66
N VAL A 27 10.50 1.65 -0.99
CA VAL A 27 11.11 1.40 -2.29
C VAL A 27 10.18 0.56 -3.14
N VAL A 28 9.51 1.19 -4.10
CA VAL A 28 8.57 0.54 -5.03
C VAL A 28 9.30 0.16 -6.32
N THR A 29 9.33 -1.12 -6.65
CA THR A 29 10.06 -1.64 -7.83
C THR A 29 9.11 -2.37 -8.77
N ASN A 30 9.26 -2.14 -10.07
CA ASN A 30 8.57 -2.95 -11.07
C ASN A 30 9.48 -4.04 -11.64
N ASN A 31 9.26 -5.31 -11.26
CA ASN A 31 9.94 -6.47 -11.87
C ASN A 31 9.12 -7.13 -12.98
N CYS A 32 7.91 -6.64 -13.26
CA CYS A 32 7.07 -7.17 -14.33
C CYS A 32 7.74 -6.99 -15.69
N GLN A 33 7.40 -7.88 -16.63
CA GLN A 33 7.86 -7.78 -18.03
C GLN A 33 7.13 -6.69 -18.82
N TYR A 34 6.27 -5.91 -18.17
CA TYR A 34 5.46 -4.84 -18.75
C TYR A 34 5.49 -3.60 -17.86
N PRO A 35 5.21 -2.40 -18.40
CA PRO A 35 5.11 -1.18 -17.61
C PRO A 35 3.96 -1.26 -16.60
N VAL A 36 4.21 -0.76 -15.40
CA VAL A 36 3.20 -0.60 -14.34
C VAL A 36 3.16 0.88 -13.96
N TRP A 37 1.97 1.43 -13.82
CA TRP A 37 1.79 2.76 -13.26
C TRP A 37 1.55 2.62 -11.77
N ALA A 38 2.63 2.63 -11.00
CA ALA A 38 2.57 2.63 -9.55
C ALA A 38 1.71 3.80 -9.06
N ALA A 39 0.98 3.56 -7.98
CA ALA A 39 0.14 4.53 -7.32
C ALA A 39 0.33 4.44 -5.81
N GLY A 40 0.25 5.57 -5.12
CA GLY A 40 0.41 5.69 -3.68
C GLY A 40 -0.48 6.79 -3.13
N VAL A 41 -1.27 6.50 -2.10
CA VAL A 41 -2.03 7.52 -1.35
C VAL A 41 -1.92 7.26 0.16
N PRO A 42 -1.96 8.30 1.02
CA PRO A 42 -2.05 9.73 0.67
C PRO A 42 -0.72 10.31 0.16
N VAL A 43 0.37 9.53 0.17
CA VAL A 43 1.71 9.96 -0.24
C VAL A 43 2.10 9.32 -1.57
N GLY A 44 2.65 10.13 -2.48
CA GLY A 44 3.25 9.69 -3.73
C GLY A 44 2.45 10.05 -4.97
N GLY A 45 1.14 9.86 -4.95
CA GLY A 45 0.29 10.04 -6.14
C GLY A 45 0.45 8.88 -7.10
N GLY A 46 1.25 9.04 -8.15
CA GLY A 46 1.57 7.93 -9.04
C GLY A 46 2.71 8.19 -10.02
N ARG A 47 3.29 7.10 -10.52
CA ARG A 47 4.46 7.14 -11.41
C ARG A 47 4.46 5.94 -12.34
N ARG A 48 4.76 6.16 -13.62
CA ARG A 48 5.04 5.08 -14.57
C ARG A 48 6.40 4.46 -14.24
N LEU A 49 6.44 3.13 -14.12
CA LEU A 49 7.65 2.34 -13.93
C LEU A 49 7.76 1.31 -15.05
N ASP A 50 8.78 1.44 -15.87
CA ASP A 50 9.24 0.35 -16.74
C ASP A 50 9.89 -0.77 -15.93
N ARG A 51 10.17 -1.90 -16.57
CA ARG A 51 10.86 -3.02 -15.93
C ARG A 51 12.19 -2.58 -15.33
N GLY A 52 12.42 -2.96 -14.07
CA GLY A 52 13.61 -2.62 -13.30
C GLY A 52 13.62 -1.20 -12.73
N GLN A 53 12.66 -0.34 -13.08
CA GLN A 53 12.59 1.00 -12.51
C GLN A 53 12.08 0.99 -11.07
N VAL A 54 12.57 1.97 -10.31
CA VAL A 54 12.35 2.13 -8.88
C VAL A 54 11.75 3.51 -8.60
N TRP A 55 10.80 3.54 -7.66
CA TRP A 55 10.21 4.74 -7.10
C TRP A 55 10.38 4.73 -5.59
N ARG A 56 11.07 5.74 -5.05
CA ARG A 56 11.24 5.93 -3.62
C ARG A 56 10.22 6.93 -3.09
N LEU A 57 9.59 6.58 -1.98
CA LEU A 57 8.61 7.37 -1.27
C LEU A 57 9.05 7.56 0.17
N GLU A 58 9.12 8.81 0.61
CA GLU A 58 9.27 9.13 2.03
C GLU A 58 7.89 9.35 2.62
N VAL A 59 7.44 8.43 3.47
CA VAL A 59 6.10 8.45 4.05
C VAL A 59 6.20 8.91 5.51
N PRO A 60 5.53 10.01 5.90
CA PRO A 60 5.60 10.51 7.27
C PRO A 60 5.09 9.50 8.31
N ALA A 61 5.71 9.48 9.49
CA ALA A 61 5.19 8.78 10.65
C ALA A 61 3.73 9.18 10.93
N GLY A 62 2.90 8.25 11.40
CA GLY A 62 1.48 8.50 11.69
C GLY A 62 0.56 8.41 10.48
N THR A 63 1.10 8.27 9.26
CA THR A 63 0.31 8.04 8.05
C THR A 63 -0.55 6.78 8.21
N LYS A 64 -1.83 6.86 7.88
CA LYS A 64 -2.82 5.76 8.00
C LYS A 64 -3.71 5.70 6.77
N GLN A 65 -4.47 4.61 6.64
CA GLN A 65 -5.34 4.35 5.48
C GLN A 65 -4.57 4.50 4.16
N ALA A 66 -3.30 4.09 4.17
CA ALA A 66 -2.40 4.29 3.07
C ALA A 66 -2.31 3.03 2.22
N ARG A 67 -2.19 3.24 0.90
CA ARG A 67 -2.17 2.17 -0.09
C ARG A 67 -1.09 2.43 -1.12
N ILE A 68 -0.37 1.38 -1.51
CA ILE A 68 0.42 1.32 -2.74
C ILE A 68 -0.12 0.20 -3.61
N TRP A 69 -0.31 0.46 -4.91
CA TRP A 69 -0.77 -0.55 -5.87
C TRP A 69 -0.19 -0.32 -7.27
N GLY A 70 -0.23 -1.35 -8.09
CA GLY A 70 0.17 -1.31 -9.50
C GLY A 70 -1.05 -1.14 -10.40
N ARG A 71 -1.01 -0.20 -11.33
CA ARG A 71 -2.05 -0.03 -12.37
C ARG A 71 -1.53 -0.54 -13.72
N THR A 72 -2.39 -1.18 -14.50
CA THR A 72 -2.01 -1.80 -15.78
C THR A 72 -2.73 -1.16 -16.96
N ASN A 73 -2.09 -1.29 -18.14
CA ASN A 73 -2.61 -0.86 -19.43
C ASN A 73 -3.18 0.58 -19.39
N CYS A 74 -2.36 1.51 -18.89
CA CYS A 74 -2.76 2.90 -18.76
C CYS A 74 -2.35 3.72 -19.98
N ASN A 75 -3.18 4.72 -20.30
CA ASN A 75 -2.86 5.76 -21.24
C ASN A 75 -3.17 7.12 -20.61
N PHE A 76 -2.21 8.03 -20.61
CA PHE A 76 -2.34 9.38 -20.05
C PHE A 76 -1.86 10.41 -21.07
N ASP A 77 -2.55 11.54 -21.15
CA ASP A 77 -2.12 12.71 -21.88
C ASP A 77 -0.99 13.47 -21.14
N ALA A 78 -0.50 14.54 -21.76
CA ALA A 78 0.57 15.37 -21.18
C ALA A 78 0.16 16.08 -19.87
N SER A 79 -1.14 16.22 -19.59
CA SER A 79 -1.65 16.76 -18.32
C SER A 79 -1.77 15.70 -17.23
N GLY A 80 -1.42 14.44 -17.53
CA GLY A 80 -1.56 13.31 -16.62
C GLY A 80 -3.01 12.85 -16.47
N ARG A 81 -3.88 13.11 -17.44
CA ARG A 81 -5.27 12.66 -17.47
C ARG A 81 -5.47 11.54 -18.48
N GLY A 82 -6.29 10.57 -18.16
CA GLY A 82 -6.45 9.38 -18.99
C GLY A 82 -7.18 8.26 -18.27
N LYS A 83 -6.76 7.01 -18.50
CA LYS A 83 -7.41 5.83 -17.92
C LYS A 83 -6.44 4.66 -17.82
N CYS A 84 -6.58 3.87 -16.77
CA CYS A 84 -6.01 2.52 -16.63
C CYS A 84 -7.08 1.44 -16.77
N GLU A 85 -6.70 0.25 -17.23
CA GLU A 85 -7.59 -0.91 -17.26
C GLU A 85 -7.87 -1.46 -15.86
N THR A 86 -6.85 -1.51 -15.01
CA THR A 86 -6.97 -1.92 -13.60
C THR A 86 -6.40 -0.86 -12.66
N GLY A 87 -7.01 -0.71 -11.48
CA GLY A 87 -6.53 0.19 -10.44
C GLY A 87 -6.64 1.69 -10.76
N ASP A 88 -7.46 2.08 -11.74
CA ASP A 88 -7.62 3.48 -12.14
C ASP A 88 -8.14 4.35 -10.98
N CYS A 89 -7.53 5.52 -10.79
CA CYS A 89 -7.83 6.43 -9.68
C CYS A 89 -8.47 7.74 -10.18
N ASN A 90 -9.63 7.59 -10.83
CA ASN A 90 -10.41 8.66 -11.46
C ASN A 90 -9.69 9.33 -12.65
N GLY A 91 -9.00 8.52 -13.45
CA GLY A 91 -8.33 8.94 -14.66
C GLY A 91 -7.12 9.84 -14.45
N LEU A 92 -6.52 9.82 -13.26
CA LEU A 92 -5.34 10.63 -12.91
C LEU A 92 -4.07 9.80 -12.87
N LEU A 93 -2.98 10.31 -13.45
CA LEU A 93 -1.65 9.75 -13.23
C LEU A 93 -1.24 9.89 -11.76
N GLN A 94 -1.46 11.08 -11.20
CA GLN A 94 -1.22 11.41 -9.80
C GLN A 94 -2.48 11.12 -8.97
N CYS A 95 -2.57 9.93 -8.37
CA CYS A 95 -3.74 9.52 -7.61
C CYS A 95 -3.97 10.39 -6.38
N LYS A 96 -5.23 10.75 -6.15
CA LYS A 96 -5.69 11.43 -4.92
C LYS A 96 -6.66 10.57 -4.10
N ASN A 97 -7.20 9.52 -4.72
CA ASN A 97 -8.14 8.58 -4.16
C ASN A 97 -7.64 7.16 -4.41
N PHE A 98 -8.27 6.18 -3.75
CA PHE A 98 -8.04 4.77 -4.04
C PHE A 98 -8.39 4.41 -5.49
N GLY A 99 -7.71 3.39 -6.01
CA GLY A 99 -7.95 2.87 -7.35
C GLY A 99 -9.16 1.94 -7.43
N SER A 100 -9.76 1.86 -8.60
CA SER A 100 -10.89 0.97 -8.90
C SER A 100 -10.44 -0.50 -8.98
N PRO A 101 -11.15 -1.44 -8.34
CA PRO A 101 -10.90 -2.88 -8.47
C PRO A 101 -10.94 -3.39 -9.93
N PRO A 102 -10.21 -4.47 -10.27
CA PRO A 102 -9.33 -5.23 -9.37
C PRO A 102 -7.96 -4.57 -9.20
N ASN A 103 -7.44 -4.53 -7.98
CA ASN A 103 -6.08 -4.09 -7.70
C ASN A 103 -5.51 -4.76 -6.45
N THR A 104 -4.34 -5.39 -6.59
CA THR A 104 -3.59 -5.93 -5.45
C THR A 104 -3.05 -4.77 -4.63
N LEU A 105 -3.35 -4.73 -3.32
CA LEU A 105 -3.00 -3.63 -2.45
C LEU A 105 -1.87 -4.00 -1.49
N ALA A 106 -0.90 -3.12 -1.33
CA ALA A 106 -0.10 -3.01 -0.11
C ALA A 106 -0.75 -1.95 0.77
N GLU A 107 -1.37 -2.35 1.89
CA GLU A 107 -2.00 -1.42 2.84
C GLU A 107 -1.11 -1.25 4.06
N PHE A 108 -1.03 -0.02 4.60
CA PHE A 108 -0.23 0.24 5.79
C PHE A 108 -0.73 1.43 6.63
N ALA A 109 -0.37 1.39 7.90
CA ALA A 109 -0.51 2.48 8.86
C ALA A 109 0.74 2.54 9.75
N LEU A 110 1.45 3.67 9.74
CA LEU A 110 2.76 3.85 10.35
C LEU A 110 2.67 4.49 11.73
N ASN A 111 3.48 4.05 12.68
CA ASN A 111 3.56 4.57 14.04
C ASN A 111 2.19 4.69 14.74
N GLN A 112 1.47 3.56 14.79
CA GLN A 112 0.15 3.44 15.40
C GLN A 112 0.27 2.95 16.85
N PHE A 113 -0.71 2.15 17.30
CA PHE A 113 -0.72 1.60 18.66
C PHE A 113 0.60 0.89 19.01
N ALA A 114 1.09 1.14 20.24
CA ALA A 114 2.33 0.59 20.78
C ALA A 114 3.60 0.84 19.92
N ASN A 115 3.66 1.99 19.21
CA ASN A 115 4.77 2.35 18.32
C ASN A 115 5.06 1.25 17.28
N LYS A 116 3.98 0.73 16.69
CA LYS A 116 4.04 -0.28 15.63
C LYS A 116 3.54 0.28 14.32
N ASP A 117 4.21 -0.14 13.26
CA ASP A 117 3.68 -0.07 11.91
C ASP A 117 2.81 -1.31 11.68
N PHE A 118 1.62 -1.14 11.14
CA PHE A 118 0.72 -2.21 10.70
C PHE A 118 0.72 -2.23 9.18
N PHE A 119 0.83 -3.41 8.60
CA PHE A 119 0.91 -3.55 7.16
C PHE A 119 0.39 -4.90 6.69
N ASP A 120 -0.12 -4.94 5.46
CA ASP A 120 -0.70 -6.13 4.86
C ASP A 120 -0.67 -6.08 3.32
N ILE A 121 -0.82 -7.25 2.69
CA ILE A 121 -1.29 -7.33 1.31
C ILE A 121 -2.79 -7.67 1.35
N SER A 122 -3.59 -6.93 0.60
CA SER A 122 -5.04 -7.12 0.56
C SER A 122 -5.54 -7.43 -0.85
N LEU A 123 -6.37 -8.47 -0.92
CA LEU A 123 -7.09 -8.93 -2.11
C LEU A 123 -8.60 -8.72 -1.94
N VAL A 124 -9.01 -7.92 -0.95
CA VAL A 124 -10.42 -7.52 -0.73
C VAL A 124 -10.94 -6.67 -1.89
N ASP A 125 -10.05 -5.90 -2.53
CA ASP A 125 -10.32 -5.15 -3.76
C ASP A 125 -9.87 -5.93 -5.02
N GLY A 126 -9.61 -7.24 -4.90
CA GLY A 126 -9.22 -8.11 -5.99
C GLY A 126 -7.70 -8.20 -6.23
N PHE A 127 -7.32 -8.76 -7.36
CA PHE A 127 -5.93 -9.00 -7.74
C PHE A 127 -5.72 -8.62 -9.21
N ASN A 128 -4.63 -7.94 -9.51
CA ASN A 128 -4.21 -7.64 -10.89
C ASN A 128 -2.73 -7.94 -11.12
N VAL A 129 -1.85 -7.50 -10.21
CA VAL A 129 -0.40 -7.63 -10.31
C VAL A 129 0.12 -8.38 -9.08
N PRO A 130 0.96 -9.42 -9.24
CA PRO A 130 1.58 -10.09 -8.09
C PRO A 130 2.48 -9.14 -7.30
N MET A 131 2.57 -9.31 -5.98
CA MET A 131 3.20 -8.34 -5.09
C MET A 131 4.02 -8.98 -3.97
N ASP A 132 5.18 -8.41 -3.67
CA ASP A 132 5.92 -8.58 -2.41
C ASP A 132 5.86 -7.26 -1.65
N PHE A 133 5.55 -7.32 -0.37
CA PHE A 133 5.57 -6.19 0.54
C PHE A 133 6.31 -6.61 1.80
N SER A 134 7.53 -6.12 1.95
CA SER A 134 8.47 -6.63 2.94
C SER A 134 9.23 -5.51 3.63
N PRO A 135 9.48 -5.62 4.95
CA PRO A 135 10.37 -4.70 5.65
C PRO A 135 11.81 -4.87 5.18
N THR A 136 12.61 -3.82 5.36
CA THR A 136 14.03 -3.77 4.96
C THR A 136 14.94 -3.21 6.05
N SER A 137 14.42 -2.88 7.24
CA SER A 137 15.21 -2.31 8.34
C SER A 137 14.62 -2.65 9.72
N ASN A 138 15.20 -2.05 10.78
CA ASN A 138 14.73 -2.09 12.17
C ASN A 138 14.52 -3.49 12.76
N GLY A 139 15.32 -4.46 12.30
CA GLY A 139 15.25 -5.84 12.78
C GLY A 139 13.94 -6.58 12.42
N CYS A 140 13.07 -5.97 11.61
CA CYS A 140 11.86 -6.62 11.10
C CYS A 140 12.17 -7.37 9.80
N SER A 141 11.90 -8.67 9.77
CA SER A 141 12.26 -9.53 8.63
C SER A 141 11.08 -10.26 7.98
N ARG A 142 9.95 -10.39 8.68
CA ARG A 142 8.76 -11.05 8.16
C ARG A 142 8.01 -10.10 7.22
N GLY A 143 8.15 -10.31 5.91
CA GLY A 143 7.35 -9.66 4.87
C GLY A 143 6.19 -10.52 4.39
N ILE A 144 5.53 -10.10 3.31
CA ILE A 144 4.30 -10.69 2.76
C ILE A 144 4.48 -10.83 1.25
N LYS A 145 4.16 -12.00 0.68
CA LYS A 145 4.26 -12.24 -0.76
C LYS A 145 3.00 -12.89 -1.30
N CYS A 146 2.40 -12.27 -2.32
CA CYS A 146 1.31 -12.83 -3.11
C CYS A 146 1.75 -12.90 -4.58
N ALA A 147 2.39 -14.02 -4.93
CA ALA A 147 3.01 -14.23 -6.25
C ALA A 147 2.33 -15.31 -7.11
N ALA A 148 1.15 -15.80 -6.70
CA ALA A 148 0.42 -16.83 -7.43
C ALA A 148 -0.17 -16.32 -8.75
N GLN A 149 -0.48 -17.23 -9.68
CA GLN A 149 -1.06 -16.92 -10.98
C GLN A 149 -2.58 -16.67 -10.91
N ILE A 150 -3.03 -15.85 -9.96
CA ILE A 150 -4.46 -15.62 -9.66
C ILE A 150 -5.26 -15.20 -10.92
N ASN A 151 -4.71 -14.34 -11.78
CA ASN A 151 -5.41 -13.93 -13.01
C ASN A 151 -5.71 -15.10 -13.96
N ARG A 152 -4.80 -16.07 -14.07
CA ARG A 152 -4.98 -17.23 -14.95
C ARG A 152 -5.98 -18.23 -14.38
N GLU A 153 -5.97 -18.37 -13.07
CA GLU A 153 -6.78 -19.34 -12.34
C GLU A 153 -8.11 -18.75 -11.84
N CYS A 154 -8.38 -17.48 -12.15
CA CYS A 154 -9.52 -16.75 -11.64
C CYS A 154 -10.84 -17.47 -11.94
N PRO A 155 -11.73 -17.68 -10.94
CA PRO A 155 -13.06 -18.20 -11.18
C PRO A 155 -13.81 -17.35 -12.20
N ASN A 156 -14.57 -17.99 -13.09
CA ASN A 156 -15.23 -17.27 -14.18
C ASN A 156 -16.13 -16.12 -13.70
N GLN A 157 -16.77 -16.28 -12.54
CA GLN A 157 -17.63 -15.26 -11.92
C GLN A 157 -16.88 -14.02 -11.47
N LEU A 158 -15.55 -14.11 -11.28
CA LEU A 158 -14.70 -13.06 -10.73
C LEU A 158 -13.76 -12.45 -11.78
N LYS A 159 -13.70 -13.01 -12.99
CA LYS A 159 -12.82 -12.51 -14.06
C LYS A 159 -13.18 -11.07 -14.42
N ALA A 160 -12.14 -10.26 -14.58
CA ALA A 160 -12.24 -8.89 -15.08
C ALA A 160 -11.13 -8.64 -16.10
N PRO A 161 -11.25 -7.62 -16.97
CA PRO A 161 -10.13 -7.19 -17.80
C PRO A 161 -8.89 -6.94 -16.94
N GLY A 162 -7.78 -7.59 -17.29
CA GLY A 162 -6.49 -7.43 -16.61
C GLY A 162 -6.40 -7.99 -15.17
N GLY A 163 -7.44 -8.64 -14.63
CA GLY A 163 -7.43 -9.05 -13.23
C GLY A 163 -8.51 -10.04 -12.79
N CYS A 164 -8.58 -10.24 -11.48
CA CYS A 164 -9.57 -11.07 -10.80
C CYS A 164 -10.20 -10.27 -9.65
N ASN A 165 -11.48 -9.93 -9.75
CA ASN A 165 -12.20 -9.20 -8.71
C ASN A 165 -12.41 -10.06 -7.46
N ASN A 166 -12.52 -9.40 -6.31
CA ASN A 166 -13.05 -10.03 -5.12
C ASN A 166 -14.59 -10.24 -5.25
N PRO A 167 -15.18 -11.27 -4.65
CA PRO A 167 -16.63 -11.44 -4.63
C PRO A 167 -17.40 -10.25 -4.04
N CYS A 168 -16.84 -9.48 -3.09
CA CYS A 168 -17.53 -8.27 -2.61
C CYS A 168 -17.76 -7.25 -3.74
N THR A 169 -16.73 -7.00 -4.55
CA THR A 169 -16.81 -6.10 -5.72
C THR A 169 -17.88 -6.54 -6.71
N VAL A 170 -18.00 -7.85 -6.96
CA VAL A 170 -18.92 -8.41 -7.95
C VAL A 170 -20.35 -8.48 -7.43
N PHE A 171 -20.54 -9.10 -6.27
CA PHE A 171 -21.87 -9.47 -5.78
C PHE A 171 -22.47 -8.42 -4.84
N LYS A 172 -21.65 -7.60 -4.19
CA LYS A 172 -22.09 -6.51 -3.29
C LYS A 172 -23.04 -6.96 -2.17
N THR A 173 -22.94 -8.21 -1.76
CA THR A 173 -23.75 -8.76 -0.66
C THR A 173 -22.98 -8.72 0.65
N ASP A 174 -23.73 -8.67 1.76
CA ASP A 174 -23.14 -8.65 3.10
C ASP A 174 -22.28 -9.91 3.39
N GLN A 175 -22.63 -11.05 2.78
CA GLN A 175 -21.84 -12.28 2.86
C GLN A 175 -20.38 -12.09 2.44
N TYR A 176 -20.11 -11.23 1.46
CA TYR A 176 -18.77 -11.00 0.93
C TYR A 176 -18.16 -9.68 1.42
N CYS A 177 -18.99 -8.66 1.67
CA CYS A 177 -18.55 -7.32 2.05
C CYS A 177 -18.51 -7.07 3.56
N CYS A 178 -19.13 -7.94 4.36
CA CYS A 178 -19.09 -7.88 5.83
C CYS A 178 -19.58 -6.53 6.43
N ASN A 179 -20.54 -5.84 5.81
CA ASN A 179 -21.01 -4.52 6.26
C ASN A 179 -21.69 -4.59 7.65
N SER A 180 -22.35 -5.70 7.96
CA SER A 180 -22.97 -5.95 9.28
C SER A 180 -21.98 -6.39 10.36
N GLY A 181 -20.70 -6.59 10.01
CA GLY A 181 -19.65 -7.05 10.92
C GLY A 181 -19.58 -8.57 11.12
N ARG A 182 -20.61 -9.34 10.73
CA ARG A 182 -20.54 -10.81 10.68
C ARG A 182 -19.91 -11.25 9.38
N CYS A 183 -18.80 -11.98 9.45
CA CYS A 183 -18.16 -12.50 8.26
C CYS A 183 -17.46 -13.82 8.50
N SER A 184 -17.42 -14.65 7.47
CA SER A 184 -16.71 -15.92 7.48
C SER A 184 -16.11 -16.17 6.10
N PRO A 185 -15.05 -17.01 6.02
CA PRO A 185 -14.53 -17.41 4.73
C PRO A 185 -15.63 -18.00 3.82
N THR A 186 -15.54 -17.70 2.52
CA THR A 186 -16.41 -18.23 1.48
C THR A 186 -15.59 -19.06 0.51
N ASN A 187 -16.25 -19.78 -0.41
CA ASN A 187 -15.54 -20.49 -1.48
C ASN A 187 -14.68 -19.55 -2.33
N PHE A 188 -15.15 -18.32 -2.58
CA PHE A 188 -14.42 -17.31 -3.35
C PHE A 188 -13.27 -16.68 -2.57
N SER A 189 -13.44 -16.31 -1.29
CA SER A 189 -12.30 -15.80 -0.51
C SER A 189 -11.26 -16.90 -0.27
N SER A 190 -11.70 -18.14 -0.06
CA SER A 190 -10.82 -19.31 0.06
C SER A 190 -10.00 -19.57 -1.22
N PHE A 191 -10.50 -19.22 -2.41
CA PHE A 191 -9.71 -19.28 -3.65
C PHE A 191 -8.48 -18.36 -3.59
N PHE A 192 -8.64 -17.13 -3.11
CA PHE A 192 -7.54 -16.18 -2.92
C PHE A 192 -6.63 -16.62 -1.78
N LYS A 193 -7.20 -17.01 -0.63
CA LYS A 193 -6.44 -17.38 0.56
C LYS A 193 -5.52 -18.58 0.35
N LYS A 194 -5.98 -19.60 -0.38
CA LYS A 194 -5.15 -20.76 -0.73
C LYS A 194 -3.93 -20.40 -1.59
N ARG A 195 -4.03 -19.34 -2.39
CA ARG A 195 -2.97 -18.88 -3.31
C ARG A 195 -2.03 -17.88 -2.67
N CYS A 196 -2.56 -17.05 -1.77
CA CYS A 196 -1.82 -16.05 -1.02
C CYS A 196 -2.22 -16.14 0.47
N PRO A 197 -1.67 -17.11 1.23
CA PRO A 197 -2.07 -17.38 2.61
C PRO A 197 -1.88 -16.19 3.56
N ASP A 198 -0.88 -15.35 3.29
CA ASP A 198 -0.57 -14.19 4.12
C ASP A 198 -1.40 -12.94 3.76
N ALA A 199 -2.20 -12.97 2.69
CA ALA A 199 -2.96 -11.82 2.24
C ALA A 199 -4.41 -11.83 2.77
N TYR A 200 -4.99 -10.66 2.97
CA TYR A 200 -6.43 -10.53 3.24
C TYR A 200 -7.22 -11.04 2.03
N SER A 201 -8.08 -12.02 2.26
CA SER A 201 -8.96 -12.58 1.23
C SER A 201 -10.43 -12.14 1.34
N TYR A 202 -10.81 -11.63 2.52
CA TYR A 202 -12.11 -11.01 2.82
C TYR A 202 -11.93 -9.97 3.96
N PRO A 203 -12.89 -9.05 4.18
CA PRO A 203 -12.70 -7.90 5.08
C PRO A 203 -12.42 -8.17 6.57
N LYS A 204 -12.58 -9.41 7.05
CA LYS A 204 -12.37 -9.80 8.46
C LYS A 204 -11.33 -10.93 8.60
N ASP A 205 -10.37 -10.97 7.68
CA ASP A 205 -9.29 -11.97 7.63
C ASP A 205 -8.07 -11.54 8.47
N ASP A 206 -8.29 -10.83 9.58
CA ASP A 206 -7.23 -10.15 10.34
C ASP A 206 -6.23 -11.13 10.97
N GLN A 207 -6.74 -12.24 11.52
CA GLN A 207 -5.96 -13.19 12.33
C GLN A 207 -4.72 -13.75 11.61
N THR A 208 -4.75 -13.83 10.28
CA THR A 208 -3.69 -14.42 9.47
C THR A 208 -3.08 -13.48 8.45
N SER A 209 -3.50 -12.21 8.44
CA SER A 209 -3.15 -11.27 7.36
C SER A 209 -2.61 -9.91 7.85
N THR A 210 -2.76 -9.59 9.14
CA THR A 210 -2.15 -8.39 9.71
C THR A 210 -0.71 -8.65 10.16
N PHE A 211 0.24 -7.86 9.67
CA PHE A 211 1.64 -7.92 10.08
C PHE A 211 2.05 -6.62 10.78
N THR A 212 3.05 -6.71 11.66
CA THR A 212 3.56 -5.55 12.39
C THR A 212 5.07 -5.48 12.41
N CYS A 213 5.62 -4.28 12.34
CA CYS A 213 7.03 -3.98 12.57
C CYS A 213 7.18 -2.84 13.60
N PRO A 214 8.36 -2.64 14.22
CA PRO A 214 8.64 -1.44 14.99
C PRO A 214 8.45 -0.17 14.14
N ALA A 215 7.90 0.90 14.73
CA ALA A 215 7.72 2.17 14.01
C ALA A 215 9.03 2.69 13.41
N GLY A 216 8.90 3.32 12.23
CA GLY A 216 10.04 3.83 11.46
C GLY A 216 10.77 2.76 10.65
N THR A 217 10.16 1.58 10.48
CA THR A 217 10.69 0.53 9.61
C THR A 217 10.61 1.00 8.15
N ASN A 218 11.63 0.71 7.37
CA ASN A 218 11.63 0.94 5.93
C ASN A 218 11.09 -0.30 5.22
N TYR A 219 10.53 -0.10 4.04
CA TYR A 219 9.83 -1.14 3.30
C TYR A 219 10.22 -1.17 1.83
N ARG A 220 10.01 -2.33 1.21
CA ARG A 220 9.96 -2.47 -0.24
C ARG A 220 8.59 -2.99 -0.67
N VAL A 221 8.13 -2.51 -1.82
CA VAL A 221 6.99 -3.07 -2.55
C VAL A 221 7.49 -3.47 -3.93
N VAL A 222 7.36 -4.74 -4.31
CA VAL A 222 7.83 -5.24 -5.59
C VAL A 222 6.66 -5.79 -6.38
N PHE A 223 6.40 -5.22 -7.54
CA PHE A 223 5.46 -5.78 -8.52
C PHE A 223 6.14 -6.91 -9.30
N CYS A 224 5.46 -8.04 -9.44
CA CYS A 224 5.98 -9.29 -10.02
C CYS A 224 7.30 -9.78 -9.35
N PRO A 225 7.26 -10.06 -8.03
CA PRO A 225 8.42 -10.51 -7.26
C PRO A 225 8.83 -11.98 -7.51
#